data_AF-A0A938H8X1-F1
#
_entry.id   AF-A0A938H8X1-F1
#
_cell.length_a   1.000
_cell.length_b   1.000
_cell.length_c   1.000
_cell.angle_alpha   90.00
_cell.angle_beta   90.00
_cell.angle_gamma   90.00
#
_symmetry.space_group_name_H-M   'P 1'
#
loop_
_entity.id
_entity.type
_entity.pdbx_description
1 polymer ?
#
loop_
_entity_poly.entity_id
_entity_poly.type
_entity_poly.pdbx_seq_one_letter_code
_entity_poly.pdbx_strand_id
1 'polypeptide(L)'
;METPAQIQDNLALDFELLENWEDRYQYLLELAKECPSLPDAFKNDSLLIKGCQSKVWLRATCNAEGRMEFAADSDALLVKGIMTLLLKVFHHQSPEAILETRFDLHERTGLQHHLSPNRANGLAGMLDRIRQLALLYRPVQENLGKAAPRNLPTPKLSEKDNAKNPTFVEIQDSVLNIIKTIYDPEIPVNIYDLGLIYNIEVQQGGKVLVTMTLTSPSCPVAGTLPG
;
A
#
# COMPACT_ATOMS: atom_id res chain seq x y z
N MET A 1 19.31 7.63 -9.98
CA MET A 1 18.47 6.46 -9.70
C MET A 1 17.57 6.26 -10.90
N GLU A 2 17.42 5.03 -11.38
CA GLU A 2 16.61 4.72 -12.55
C GLU A 2 15.11 4.92 -12.27
N THR A 3 14.37 5.38 -13.27
CA THR A 3 12.91 5.52 -13.19
C THR A 3 12.23 4.15 -13.29
N PRO A 4 10.97 4.01 -12.83
CA PRO A 4 10.23 2.76 -13.01
C PRO A 4 10.15 2.30 -14.48
N ALA A 5 10.07 3.23 -15.42
CA ALA A 5 10.07 2.92 -16.85
C ALA A 5 11.41 2.33 -17.31
N GLN A 6 12.53 2.94 -16.92
CA GLN A 6 13.88 2.42 -17.24
C GLN A 6 14.11 1.03 -16.64
N ILE A 7 13.64 0.80 -15.41
CA ILE A 7 13.75 -0.51 -14.76
C ILE A 7 12.92 -1.56 -15.51
N GLN A 8 11.70 -1.22 -15.95
CA GLN A 8 10.91 -2.13 -16.79
C GLN A 8 11.60 -2.43 -18.12
N ASP A 9 12.28 -1.46 -18.73
CA ASP A 9 13.04 -1.68 -19.97
C ASP A 9 14.19 -2.66 -19.77
N ASN A 10 14.97 -2.49 -18.71
CA ASN A 10 16.06 -3.40 -18.38
C ASN A 10 15.53 -4.81 -18.09
N LEU A 11 14.45 -4.93 -17.30
CA LEU A 11 13.83 -6.23 -17.01
C LEU A 11 13.27 -6.88 -18.27
N ALA A 12 12.68 -6.12 -19.18
CA ALA A 12 12.18 -6.67 -20.44
C ALA A 12 13.32 -7.26 -21.28
N LEU A 13 14.47 -6.56 -21.36
CA LEU A 13 15.67 -7.07 -22.03
C LEU A 13 16.20 -8.35 -21.37
N ASP A 14 16.22 -8.43 -20.03
CA ASP A 14 16.60 -9.66 -19.32
C ASP A 14 15.69 -10.85 -19.70
N PHE A 15 14.39 -10.60 -19.84
CA PHE A 15 13.42 -11.63 -20.23
C PHE A 15 13.52 -12.04 -21.71
N GLU A 16 14.02 -11.17 -22.60
CA GLU A 16 14.28 -11.50 -24.00
C GLU A 16 15.41 -12.54 -24.15
N LEU A 17 16.33 -12.60 -23.19
CA LEU A 17 17.39 -13.61 -23.14
C LEU A 17 16.88 -15.00 -22.73
N LEU A 18 15.64 -15.10 -22.25
CA LEU A 18 15.01 -16.33 -21.80
C LEU A 18 14.21 -16.96 -22.95
N GLU A 19 14.80 -17.99 -23.57
CA GLU A 19 14.32 -18.59 -24.81
C GLU A 19 12.96 -19.29 -24.69
N ASN A 20 12.67 -19.86 -23.52
CA ASN A 20 11.47 -20.66 -23.30
C ASN A 20 10.75 -20.31 -21.99
N TRP A 21 9.55 -20.87 -21.81
CA TRP A 21 8.74 -20.64 -20.61
C TRP A 21 9.39 -21.21 -19.33
N GLU A 22 10.11 -22.32 -19.43
CA GLU A 22 10.76 -22.94 -18.28
C GLU A 22 11.83 -22.01 -17.71
N ASP A 23 12.63 -21.37 -18.55
CA ASP A 23 13.64 -20.39 -18.14
C ASP A 23 13.01 -19.16 -17.47
N ARG A 24 11.91 -18.65 -18.01
CA ARG A 24 11.14 -17.54 -17.40
C ARG A 24 10.57 -17.92 -16.05
N TYR A 25 10.07 -19.15 -15.93
CA TYR A 25 9.57 -19.68 -14.66
C TYR A 25 10.69 -19.79 -13.63
N GLN A 26 11.84 -20.35 -13.99
CA GLN A 26 13.00 -20.43 -13.11
C GLN A 26 13.50 -19.04 -12.69
N TYR A 27 13.55 -18.09 -13.61
CA TYR A 27 13.90 -16.71 -13.31
C TYR A 27 12.96 -16.09 -12.25
N LEU A 28 11.64 -16.30 -12.34
CA LEU A 28 10.70 -15.87 -11.31
C LEU A 28 10.96 -16.54 -9.95
N LEU A 29 11.34 -17.82 -9.93
CA LEU A 29 11.68 -18.51 -8.68
C LEU A 29 12.98 -17.99 -8.06
N GLU A 30 13.96 -17.63 -8.89
CA GLU A 30 15.19 -16.96 -8.42
C GLU A 30 14.88 -15.58 -7.86
N LEU A 31 14.06 -14.78 -8.56
CA LEU A 31 13.60 -13.49 -8.06
C LEU A 31 12.91 -13.61 -6.69
N ALA A 32 12.14 -14.67 -6.45
CA ALA A 32 11.47 -14.87 -5.16
C ALA A 32 12.44 -14.92 -3.97
N LYS A 33 13.71 -15.29 -4.18
CA LYS A 33 14.75 -15.32 -3.15
C LYS A 33 15.28 -13.92 -2.83
N GLU A 34 15.18 -12.98 -3.77
CA GLU A 34 15.60 -11.58 -3.63
C GLU A 34 14.50 -10.70 -3.01
N CYS A 35 13.31 -11.25 -2.77
CA CYS A 35 12.19 -10.50 -2.20
C CYS A 35 12.57 -9.84 -0.87
N PRO A 36 12.41 -8.50 -0.71
CA PRO A 36 12.61 -7.83 0.56
C PRO A 36 11.79 -8.50 1.67
N SER A 37 12.49 -9.08 2.66
CA SER A 37 11.89 -9.99 3.64
C SER A 37 10.89 -9.28 4.55
N LEU A 38 9.71 -9.88 4.70
CA LEU A 38 8.71 -9.48 5.69
C LEU A 38 8.81 -10.39 6.92
N PRO A 39 9.16 -9.86 8.11
CA PRO A 39 9.19 -10.66 9.33
C PRO A 39 7.83 -11.28 9.67
N ASP A 40 7.83 -12.49 10.25
CA ASP A 40 6.59 -13.24 10.55
C ASP A 40 5.59 -12.46 11.41
N ALA A 41 6.06 -11.58 12.31
CA ALA A 41 5.21 -10.73 13.14
C ALA A 41 4.30 -9.79 12.32
N PHE A 42 4.68 -9.48 11.07
CA PHE A 42 3.90 -8.63 10.17
C PHE A 42 2.99 -9.44 9.22
N LYS A 43 3.01 -10.78 9.26
CA LYS A 43 2.15 -11.63 8.41
C LYS A 43 0.75 -11.77 9.01
N ASN A 44 0.03 -10.66 9.06
CA ASN A 44 -1.34 -10.59 9.61
C ASN A 44 -2.36 -10.14 8.55
N ASP A 45 -3.65 -10.20 8.89
CA ASP A 45 -4.73 -9.90 7.94
C ASP A 45 -4.78 -8.45 7.46
N SER A 46 -4.18 -7.51 8.20
CA SER A 46 -4.12 -6.10 7.84
C SER A 46 -3.14 -5.82 6.69
N LEU A 47 -2.10 -6.64 6.55
CA LEU A 47 -1.12 -6.55 5.45
C LEU A 47 -1.42 -7.52 4.30
N LEU A 48 -2.46 -8.34 4.43
CA LEU A 48 -2.85 -9.34 3.42
C LEU A 48 -3.53 -8.69 2.21
N ILE A 49 -3.02 -8.97 1.02
CA ILE A 49 -3.64 -8.59 -0.25
C ILE A 49 -4.84 -9.49 -0.51
N LYS A 50 -6.04 -8.91 -0.55
CA LYS A 50 -7.28 -9.62 -0.84
C LYS A 50 -7.39 -9.90 -2.35
N GLY A 51 -8.10 -10.96 -2.72
CA GLY A 51 -8.35 -11.32 -4.12
C GLY A 51 -7.27 -12.16 -4.80
N CYS A 52 -6.15 -12.45 -4.11
CA CYS A 52 -5.17 -13.44 -4.56
C CYS A 52 -5.58 -14.86 -4.09
N GLN A 53 -5.40 -15.87 -4.94
CA GLN A 53 -5.61 -17.28 -4.55
C GLN A 53 -4.59 -17.73 -3.50
N SER A 54 -3.34 -17.30 -3.67
CA SER A 54 -2.26 -17.44 -2.70
C SER A 54 -2.26 -16.25 -1.75
N LYS A 55 -1.86 -16.47 -0.49
CA LYS A 55 -1.73 -15.38 0.47
C LYS A 55 -0.48 -14.57 0.15
N VAL A 56 -0.66 -13.26 -0.01
CA VAL A 56 0.44 -12.31 -0.21
C VAL A 56 0.32 -11.23 0.85
N TRP A 57 1.38 -10.99 1.60
CA TRP A 57 1.47 -9.89 2.55
C TRP A 57 2.38 -8.82 1.99
N LEU A 58 1.97 -7.57 2.11
CA LEU A 58 2.74 -6.41 1.64
C LEU A 58 2.70 -5.31 2.69
N ARG A 59 3.88 -4.91 3.14
CA ARG A 59 4.11 -3.74 3.97
C ARG A 59 4.74 -2.64 3.12
N ALA A 60 4.31 -1.41 3.35
CA ALA A 60 4.96 -0.22 2.83
C ALA A 60 5.37 0.72 3.97
N THR A 61 6.46 1.44 3.77
CA THR A 61 6.91 2.59 4.57
C THR A 61 7.46 3.66 3.63
N CYS A 62 7.63 4.89 4.11
CA CYS A 62 8.40 5.91 3.43
C CYS A 62 9.66 6.24 4.23
N ASN A 63 10.79 6.38 3.54
CA ASN A 63 12.02 6.84 4.15
C ASN A 63 12.07 8.38 4.27
N ALA A 64 13.14 8.92 4.86
CA ALA A 64 13.29 10.35 5.10
C ALA A 64 13.34 11.18 3.80
N GLU A 65 13.72 10.57 2.68
CA GLU A 65 13.77 11.19 1.35
C GLU A 65 12.42 11.10 0.61
N GLY A 66 11.36 10.61 1.25
CA GLY A 66 10.04 10.48 0.64
C GLY A 66 9.92 9.34 -0.37
N ARG A 67 10.80 8.34 -0.28
CA ARG A 67 10.79 7.16 -1.16
C ARG A 67 10.11 5.98 -0.47
N MET A 68 9.34 5.24 -1.24
CA MET A 68 8.60 4.08 -0.77
C MET A 68 9.53 2.88 -0.58
N GLU A 69 9.45 2.25 0.58
CA GLU A 69 10.12 0.99 0.89
C GLU A 69 9.05 -0.08 1.11
N PHE A 70 9.25 -1.23 0.47
CA PHE A 70 8.30 -2.34 0.51
C PHE A 70 8.97 -3.59 1.07
N ALA A 71 8.22 -4.34 1.88
CA ALA A 71 8.58 -5.68 2.34
C ALA A 71 7.39 -6.62 2.08
N ALA A 72 7.65 -7.80 1.56
CA ALA A 72 6.60 -8.72 1.16
C ALA A 72 6.95 -10.18 1.42
N ASP A 73 5.91 -11.02 1.54
CA ASP A 73 6.05 -12.46 1.51
C ASP A 73 4.80 -13.12 0.93
N SER A 74 4.92 -14.39 0.53
CA SER A 74 3.80 -15.18 0.01
C SER A 74 3.94 -16.66 0.38
N ASP A 75 2.80 -17.34 0.55
CA ASP A 75 2.75 -18.79 0.77
C ASP A 75 3.04 -19.61 -0.51
N ALA A 76 3.14 -18.95 -1.67
CA ALA A 76 3.50 -19.56 -2.94
C ALA A 76 4.73 -18.91 -3.57
N LEU A 77 5.77 -19.71 -3.82
CA LEU A 77 7.07 -19.21 -4.31
C LEU A 77 6.96 -18.46 -5.65
N LEU A 78 6.16 -18.97 -6.59
CA LEU A 78 5.93 -18.28 -7.86
C LEU A 78 5.25 -16.91 -7.66
N VAL A 79 4.25 -16.84 -6.77
CA VAL A 79 3.55 -15.58 -6.49
C VAL A 79 4.48 -14.60 -5.79
N LYS A 80 5.35 -15.09 -4.90
CA LYS A 80 6.45 -14.31 -4.33
C LYS A 80 7.37 -13.75 -5.42
N GLY A 81 7.75 -14.56 -6.40
CA GLY A 81 8.55 -14.12 -7.54
C GLY A 81 7.90 -13.01 -8.37
N ILE A 82 6.60 -13.14 -8.66
CA ILE A 82 5.82 -12.10 -9.36
C ILE A 82 5.73 -10.81 -8.52
N MET A 83 5.51 -10.93 -7.20
CA MET A 83 5.56 -9.78 -6.30
C MET A 83 6.95 -9.13 -6.33
N THR A 84 8.04 -9.92 -6.30
CA THR A 84 9.40 -9.38 -6.37
C THR A 84 9.65 -8.64 -7.69
N LEU A 85 9.09 -9.11 -8.80
CA LEU A 85 9.17 -8.40 -10.09
C LEU A 85 8.52 -7.00 -10.00
N LEU A 86 7.35 -6.89 -9.38
CA LEU A 86 6.72 -5.59 -9.11
C LEU A 86 7.60 -4.72 -8.20
N LEU A 87 8.16 -5.30 -7.13
CA LEU A 87 9.00 -4.57 -6.19
C LEU A 87 10.31 -4.11 -6.82
N LYS A 88 10.90 -4.84 -7.77
CA LYS A 88 12.07 -4.34 -8.52
C LYS A 88 11.78 -3.02 -9.23
N VAL A 89 10.57 -2.85 -9.75
CA VAL A 89 10.14 -1.62 -10.43
C VAL A 89 9.82 -0.48 -9.46
N PHE A 90 9.17 -0.78 -8.34
CA PHE A 90 8.57 0.26 -7.47
C PHE A 90 9.30 0.52 -6.15
N HIS A 91 10.20 -0.37 -5.71
CA HIS A 91 10.96 -0.16 -4.49
C HIS A 91 11.88 1.05 -4.63
N HIS A 92 11.96 1.87 -3.57
CA HIS A 92 12.66 3.15 -3.50
C HIS A 92 12.15 4.25 -4.46
N GLN A 93 11.01 4.06 -5.11
CA GLN A 93 10.39 5.10 -5.96
C GLN A 93 9.55 6.06 -5.12
N SER A 94 9.32 7.28 -5.62
CA SER A 94 8.39 8.20 -4.96
C SER A 94 6.94 7.74 -5.18
N PRO A 95 6.01 8.11 -4.28
CA PRO A 95 4.58 7.89 -4.48
C PRO A 95 4.08 8.32 -5.86
N GLU A 96 4.47 9.51 -6.33
CA GLU A 96 4.09 10.05 -7.63
C GLU A 96 4.58 9.17 -8.77
N ALA A 97 5.86 8.78 -8.74
CA ALA A 97 6.45 7.95 -9.77
C ALA A 97 5.71 6.61 -9.88
N ILE A 98 5.33 5.99 -8.75
CA ILE A 98 4.56 4.73 -8.74
C ILE A 98 3.17 4.92 -9.38
N LEU A 99 2.48 6.03 -9.07
CA LEU A 99 1.13 6.29 -9.55
C LEU A 99 1.08 6.67 -11.04
N GLU A 100 2.08 7.39 -11.52
CA GLU A 100 2.18 7.82 -12.92
C GLU A 100 2.72 6.72 -13.84
N THR A 101 3.34 5.69 -13.26
CA THR A 101 3.91 4.60 -14.05
C THR A 101 2.82 3.67 -14.59
N ARG A 102 2.80 3.54 -15.92
CA ARG A 102 2.18 2.40 -16.59
C ARG A 102 3.06 1.18 -16.39
N PHE A 103 2.49 0.13 -15.81
CA PHE A 103 3.14 -1.17 -15.69
C PHE A 103 2.68 -2.09 -16.83
N ASP A 104 3.59 -2.44 -17.73
CA ASP A 104 3.31 -3.27 -18.92
C ASP A 104 4.30 -4.43 -19.08
N LEU A 105 5.16 -4.66 -18.07
CA LEU A 105 6.18 -5.71 -18.13
C LEU A 105 5.58 -7.10 -18.38
N HIS A 106 4.43 -7.40 -17.77
CA HIS A 106 3.73 -8.65 -18.01
C HIS A 106 3.40 -8.85 -19.49
N GLU A 107 2.93 -7.81 -20.19
CA GLU A 107 2.64 -7.85 -21.64
C GLU A 107 3.91 -8.09 -22.46
N ARG A 108 4.96 -7.32 -22.17
CA ARG A 108 6.24 -7.32 -22.89
C ARG A 108 6.99 -8.64 -22.75
N THR A 109 6.93 -9.25 -21.58
CA THR A 109 7.62 -10.51 -21.25
C THR A 109 6.80 -11.74 -21.64
N GLY A 110 5.57 -11.58 -22.13
CA GLY A 110 4.67 -12.69 -22.45
C GLY A 110 4.21 -13.50 -21.22
N LEU A 111 4.49 -13.02 -20.00
CA LEU A 111 4.13 -13.71 -18.75
C LEU A 111 2.62 -13.97 -18.67
N GLN A 112 1.80 -13.01 -19.12
CA GLN A 112 0.34 -13.08 -19.08
C GLN A 112 -0.24 -14.29 -19.82
N HIS A 113 0.44 -14.82 -20.84
CA HIS A 113 -0.04 -15.96 -21.62
C HIS A 113 0.16 -17.31 -20.94
N HIS A 114 1.06 -17.37 -19.95
CA HIS A 114 1.43 -18.59 -19.25
C HIS A 114 0.99 -18.60 -17.78
N LEU A 115 0.51 -17.46 -17.28
CA LEU A 115 -0.16 -17.39 -15.99
C LEU A 115 -1.61 -17.89 -16.13
N SER A 116 -2.02 -18.82 -15.26
CA SER A 116 -3.43 -19.17 -15.13
C SER A 116 -4.27 -17.92 -14.84
N PRO A 117 -5.57 -17.87 -15.21
CA PRO A 117 -6.42 -16.71 -14.95
C PRO A 117 -6.35 -16.18 -13.50
N ASN A 118 -6.30 -17.09 -12.51
CA ASN A 118 -6.16 -16.73 -11.09
C ASN A 118 -4.86 -15.98 -10.76
N ARG A 119 -3.76 -16.31 -11.44
CA ARG A 119 -2.44 -15.69 -11.23
C ARG A 119 -2.33 -14.34 -11.94
N ALA A 120 -2.94 -14.20 -13.11
CA ALA A 120 -3.07 -12.91 -13.79
C ALA A 120 -3.89 -11.92 -12.95
N ASN A 121 -5.01 -12.38 -12.36
CA ASN A 121 -5.80 -11.58 -11.42
C ASN A 121 -5.00 -11.23 -10.15
N GLY A 122 -4.19 -12.16 -9.65
CA GLY A 122 -3.29 -11.91 -8.52
C GLY A 122 -2.28 -10.79 -8.82
N LEU A 123 -1.68 -10.78 -10.01
CA LEU A 123 -0.77 -9.71 -10.44
C LEU A 123 -1.45 -8.34 -10.42
N ALA A 124 -2.65 -8.23 -11.00
CA ALA A 124 -3.42 -6.98 -11.00
C ALA A 124 -3.72 -6.52 -9.57
N GLY A 125 -4.17 -7.42 -8.69
CA GLY A 125 -4.44 -7.10 -7.29
C GLY A 125 -3.19 -6.65 -6.51
N MET A 126 -2.03 -7.23 -6.79
CA MET A 126 -0.76 -6.80 -6.20
C MET A 126 -0.37 -5.39 -6.66
N LEU A 127 -0.48 -5.09 -7.96
CA LEU A 127 -0.22 -3.77 -8.51
C LEU A 127 -1.18 -2.71 -7.94
N ASP A 128 -2.47 -3.02 -7.87
CA ASP A 128 -3.48 -2.14 -7.29
C ASP A 128 -3.19 -1.83 -5.83
N ARG A 129 -2.77 -2.84 -5.05
CA ARG A 129 -2.38 -2.62 -3.66
C ARG A 129 -1.17 -1.70 -3.54
N ILE A 130 -0.15 -1.87 -4.39
CA ILE A 130 1.03 -0.99 -4.41
C ILE A 130 0.60 0.46 -4.69
N ARG A 131 -0.30 0.68 -5.65
CA ARG A 131 -0.83 2.01 -5.97
C ARG A 131 -1.66 2.60 -4.83
N GLN A 132 -2.52 1.81 -4.19
CA GLN A 132 -3.27 2.26 -3.00
C GLN A 132 -2.32 2.69 -1.88
N LEU A 133 -1.27 1.91 -1.61
CA LEU A 133 -0.26 2.28 -0.62
C LEU A 133 0.46 3.56 -1.04
N ALA A 134 0.87 3.69 -2.30
CA ALA A 134 1.48 4.93 -2.80
C ALA A 134 0.56 6.15 -2.61
N LEU A 135 -0.76 6.03 -2.84
CA LEU A 135 -1.70 7.11 -2.57
C LEU A 135 -1.69 7.57 -1.09
N LEU A 136 -1.58 6.64 -0.14
CA LEU A 136 -1.54 6.96 1.29
C LEU A 136 -0.27 7.74 1.68
N TYR A 137 0.84 7.50 0.99
CA TYR A 137 2.11 8.17 1.23
C TYR A 137 2.36 9.38 0.33
N ARG A 138 1.43 9.69 -0.58
CA ARG A 138 1.55 10.86 -1.46
C ARG A 138 1.53 12.13 -0.62
N PRO A 139 2.56 12.99 -0.67
CA PRO A 139 2.52 14.29 -0.01
C PRO A 139 1.31 15.09 -0.51
N VAL A 140 0.50 15.59 0.43
CA VAL A 140 -0.59 16.51 0.13
C VAL A 140 0.03 17.80 -0.40
N GLN A 141 -0.29 18.17 -1.64
CA GLN A 141 0.07 19.51 -2.12
C GLN A 141 -0.73 20.54 -1.30
N GLU A 142 -0.05 21.48 -0.65
CA GLU A 142 -0.60 22.56 0.21
C GLU A 142 -1.56 23.55 -0.49
N ASN A 143 -2.14 23.21 -1.64
CA ASN A 143 -3.09 24.03 -2.37
C ASN A 143 -4.56 23.64 -2.15
N LEU A 144 -4.92 23.15 -0.95
CA LEU A 144 -6.29 23.29 -0.46
C LEU A 144 -6.34 24.49 0.49
N GLY A 145 -7.17 25.47 0.14
CA GLY A 145 -7.30 26.73 0.86
C GLY A 145 -7.42 26.56 2.37
N LYS A 146 -6.73 27.45 3.08
CA LYS A 146 -6.71 27.59 4.54
C LYS A 146 -8.13 27.52 5.15
N ALA A 147 -8.55 26.35 5.61
CA ALA A 147 -9.48 26.24 6.72
C ALA A 147 -8.62 25.88 7.94
N ALA A 148 -8.51 26.82 8.89
CA ALA A 148 -7.78 26.57 10.13
C ALA A 148 -8.41 25.37 10.85
N PRO A 149 -7.62 24.45 11.44
CA PRO A 149 -8.18 23.39 12.26
C PRO A 149 -9.01 24.02 13.39
N ARG A 150 -10.31 23.70 13.44
CA ARG A 150 -11.15 24.06 14.59
C ARG A 150 -10.48 23.46 15.83
N ASN A 151 -10.29 24.29 16.85
CA ASN A 151 -9.76 23.88 18.16
C ASN A 151 -10.62 22.75 18.72
N LEU A 152 -10.25 21.50 18.43
CA LEU A 152 -10.76 20.35 19.15
C LEU A 152 -10.05 20.33 20.51
N PRO A 153 -10.78 20.15 21.62
CA PRO A 153 -10.16 19.91 22.92
C PRO A 153 -9.21 18.72 22.79
N THR A 154 -7.93 18.93 23.10
CA THR A 154 -6.98 17.83 23.23
C THR A 154 -7.50 16.88 24.31
N PRO A 155 -7.73 15.59 24.01
CA PRO A 155 -8.00 14.60 25.04
C PRO A 155 -6.80 14.61 25.99
N LYS A 156 -7.04 14.90 27.27
CA LYS A 156 -6.00 14.75 28.29
C LYS A 156 -5.69 13.25 28.38
N LEU A 157 -4.53 12.85 27.87
CA LEU A 157 -3.96 11.53 28.16
C LEU A 157 -3.82 11.45 29.69
N SER A 158 -4.58 10.56 30.32
CA SER A 158 -4.52 10.39 31.77
C SER A 158 -3.19 9.72 32.12
N GLU A 159 -2.39 10.38 32.95
CA GLU A 159 -1.04 9.98 33.38
C GLU A 159 -1.00 8.76 34.32
N LYS A 160 -1.86 7.77 34.10
CA LYS A 160 -1.84 6.53 34.85
C LYS A 160 -1.88 5.36 33.88
N ASP A 161 -0.70 4.96 33.43
CA ASP A 161 -0.24 3.58 33.58
C ASP A 161 1.23 3.48 33.17
N ASN A 162 2.04 2.99 34.09
CA ASN A 162 3.48 2.81 33.94
C ASN A 162 3.73 1.54 33.11
N ALA A 163 3.70 1.65 31.78
CA ALA A 163 4.09 0.59 30.86
C ALA A 163 4.59 1.21 29.54
N LYS A 164 5.75 0.72 29.05
CA LYS A 164 6.44 1.02 27.78
C LYS A 164 5.73 2.03 26.85
N ASN A 165 6.40 3.15 26.53
CA ASN A 165 5.93 4.08 25.49
C ASN A 165 5.56 3.28 24.22
N PRO A 166 4.29 3.31 23.79
CA PRO A 166 3.85 2.54 22.64
C PRO A 166 4.55 3.04 21.38
N THR A 167 4.96 2.11 20.53
CA THR A 167 5.57 2.37 19.23
C THR A 167 4.55 3.04 18.30
N PHE A 168 5.06 3.77 17.30
CA PHE A 168 4.23 4.43 16.28
C PHE A 168 3.22 3.47 15.64
N VAL A 169 3.64 2.22 15.39
CA VAL A 169 2.82 1.17 14.80
C VAL A 169 1.70 0.75 15.75
N GLU A 170 1.98 0.58 17.04
CA GLU A 170 0.96 0.24 18.04
C GLU A 170 -0.09 1.34 18.20
N ILE A 171 0.33 2.61 18.11
CA ILE A 171 -0.60 3.76 18.14
C ILE A 171 -1.48 3.77 16.88
N GLN A 172 -0.87 3.57 15.70
CA GLN A 172 -1.60 3.56 14.44
C GLN A 172 -2.63 2.41 14.39
N ASP A 173 -2.23 1.21 14.83
CA ASP A 173 -3.12 0.05 14.90
C ASP A 173 -4.25 0.26 15.91
N SER A 174 -3.95 0.85 17.08
CA SER A 174 -4.97 1.19 18.09
C SER A 174 -5.99 2.18 17.55
N VAL A 175 -5.54 3.22 16.86
CA VAL A 175 -6.41 4.22 16.24
C VAL A 175 -7.26 3.59 15.13
N LEU A 176 -6.66 2.78 14.27
CA LEU A 176 -7.38 2.10 13.19
C LEU A 176 -8.48 1.18 13.74
N ASN A 177 -8.18 0.43 14.80
CA ASN A 177 -9.15 -0.44 15.46
C ASN A 177 -10.32 0.35 16.04
N ILE A 178 -10.08 1.52 16.63
CA ILE A 178 -11.15 2.40 17.12
C ILE A 178 -11.96 2.97 15.95
N ILE A 179 -11.32 3.43 14.88
CA ILE A 179 -12.02 3.98 13.72
C ILE A 179 -12.95 2.93 13.09
N LYS A 180 -12.54 1.66 13.05
CA LYS A 180 -13.36 0.55 12.55
C LYS A 180 -14.58 0.23 13.42
N THR A 181 -14.65 0.70 14.66
CA THR A 181 -15.84 0.56 15.50
C THR A 181 -16.83 1.71 15.34
N ILE A 182 -16.49 2.73 14.54
CA ILE A 182 -17.37 3.87 14.25
C ILE A 182 -18.17 3.54 12.99
N TYR A 183 -19.47 3.36 13.16
CA TYR A 183 -20.41 3.02 12.10
C TYR A 183 -21.18 4.25 11.62
N ASP A 184 -21.51 4.25 10.34
CA ASP A 184 -22.47 5.21 9.80
C ASP A 184 -23.86 4.95 10.42
N PRO A 185 -24.59 6.00 10.83
CA PRO A 185 -25.89 5.83 11.50
C PRO A 185 -27.00 5.35 10.56
N GLU A 186 -26.82 5.49 9.24
CA GLU A 186 -27.82 5.14 8.23
C GLU A 186 -27.55 3.75 7.61
N ILE A 187 -26.28 3.31 7.57
CA ILE A 187 -25.90 2.02 7.00
C ILE A 187 -24.96 1.20 7.92
N PRO A 188 -25.09 -0.14 7.97
CA PRO A 188 -24.35 -0.99 8.90
C PRO A 188 -22.91 -1.27 8.45
N VAL A 189 -22.18 -0.25 8.02
CA VAL A 189 -20.78 -0.32 7.56
C VAL A 189 -19.97 0.74 8.31
N ASN A 190 -18.73 0.42 8.69
CA ASN A 190 -17.87 1.36 9.41
C ASN A 190 -17.24 2.39 8.47
N ILE A 191 -16.89 3.56 9.02
CA ILE A 191 -16.38 4.71 8.25
C ILE A 191 -15.05 4.43 7.54
N TYR A 192 -14.27 3.45 8.02
CA TYR A 192 -13.03 3.02 7.36
C TYR A 192 -13.33 2.20 6.11
N ASP A 193 -14.20 1.19 6.23
CA ASP A 193 -14.60 0.34 5.11
C ASP A 193 -15.47 1.09 4.08
N LEU A 194 -16.14 2.17 4.50
CA LEU A 194 -16.80 3.14 3.62
C LEU A 194 -15.82 4.04 2.84
N GLY A 195 -14.53 4.00 3.17
CA GLY A 195 -13.50 4.82 2.53
C GLY A 195 -13.57 6.30 2.92
N LEU A 196 -14.19 6.64 4.05
CA LEU A 196 -14.26 8.02 4.54
C LEU A 196 -12.95 8.48 5.19
N ILE A 197 -12.07 7.54 5.54
CA ILE A 197 -10.77 7.81 6.15
C ILE A 197 -9.69 7.74 5.08
N TYR A 198 -9.02 8.86 4.83
CA TYR A 198 -7.99 9.00 3.81
C TYR A 198 -6.57 8.83 4.35
N ASN A 199 -6.32 9.31 5.56
CA ASN A 199 -4.99 9.20 6.17
C ASN A 199 -5.07 9.14 7.70
N ILE A 200 -4.10 8.47 8.32
CA ILE A 200 -3.88 8.43 9.77
C ILE A 200 -2.39 8.65 10.01
N GLU A 201 -2.00 9.84 10.45
CA GLU A 201 -0.62 10.19 10.76
C GLU A 201 -0.42 10.23 12.27
N VAL A 202 0.56 9.48 12.78
CA VAL A 202 0.97 9.58 14.18
C VAL A 202 2.12 10.58 14.28
N GLN A 203 1.94 11.67 15.02
CA GLN A 203 2.95 12.70 15.25
C GLN A 203 3.69 12.46 16.58
N GLN A 204 4.85 13.12 16.74
CA GLN A 204 5.60 13.06 18.00
C GLN A 204 4.73 13.52 19.18
N GLY A 205 4.82 12.79 20.30
CA GLY A 205 4.00 13.02 21.49
C GLY A 205 2.63 12.33 21.47
N GLY A 206 2.41 11.36 20.57
CA GLY A 206 1.19 10.55 20.54
C GLY A 206 -0.04 11.28 19.97
N LYS A 207 0.17 12.41 19.29
CA LYS A 207 -0.90 13.08 18.54
C LYS A 207 -1.20 12.30 17.27
N VAL A 208 -2.47 12.18 16.93
CA VAL A 208 -2.90 11.46 15.73
C VAL A 208 -3.74 12.39 14.87
N LEU A 209 -3.30 12.60 13.63
CA LEU A 209 -4.02 13.39 12.64
C LEU A 209 -4.75 12.42 11.70
N VAL A 210 -6.07 12.49 11.70
CA VAL A 210 -6.92 11.67 10.83
C VAL A 210 -7.51 12.55 9.75
N THR A 211 -7.10 12.32 8.50
CA THR A 211 -7.70 12.97 7.34
C THR A 211 -8.92 12.16 6.92
N MET A 212 -10.09 12.80 6.91
CA MET A 212 -11.34 12.14 6.55
C MET A 212 -12.24 13.03 5.71
N THR A 213 -13.26 12.43 5.10
CA THR A 213 -14.33 13.12 4.39
C THR A 213 -15.68 12.82 5.02
N LEU A 214 -16.63 13.77 4.94
CA LEU A 214 -18.01 13.57 5.38
C LEU A 214 -18.86 12.80 4.34
N THR A 215 -18.33 12.64 3.12
CA THR A 215 -19.03 11.94 2.04
C THR A 215 -18.04 11.43 1.00
N SER A 216 -18.41 10.39 0.24
CA SER A 216 -17.57 9.84 -0.83
C SER A 216 -17.16 10.93 -1.84
N PRO A 217 -15.95 10.89 -2.43
CA PRO A 217 -15.46 11.92 -3.34
C PRO A 217 -16.27 12.09 -4.64
N SER A 218 -17.20 11.17 -4.93
CA SER A 218 -18.13 11.24 -6.06
C SER A 218 -19.55 11.67 -5.66
N CYS A 219 -19.78 12.10 -4.42
CA CYS A 219 -21.09 12.55 -3.96
C CYS A 219 -21.38 13.98 -4.44
N PRO A 220 -22.48 14.24 -5.18
CA PRO A 220 -22.82 15.57 -5.70
C PRO A 220 -23.08 16.62 -4.61
N VAL A 221 -23.23 16.20 -3.35
CA VAL A 221 -23.55 17.04 -2.19
C VAL A 221 -22.29 17.47 -1.42
N ALA A 222 -21.10 16.96 -1.78
CA ALA A 222 -19.83 17.24 -1.10
C ALA A 222 -19.48 18.74 -1.03
N GLY A 223 -19.94 19.55 -1.98
CA GLY A 223 -19.72 21.00 -2.01
C GLY A 223 -20.69 21.82 -1.15
N THR A 224 -21.73 21.21 -0.57
CA THR A 224 -22.82 21.90 0.16
C THR A 224 -22.86 21.59 1.65
N LEU A 225 -22.01 20.69 2.15
CA LEU A 225 -21.94 20.38 3.57
C LEU A 225 -20.99 21.36 4.28
N PRO A 226 -21.40 22.01 5.39
CA PRO A 226 -20.52 22.92 6.11
C PRO A 226 -19.33 22.13 6.69
N GLY A 227 -18.13 22.50 6.26
CA GLY A 227 -16.85 21.99 6.77
C GLY A 227 -16.50 22.49 8.15
#